data_AF-A0A1H1T024-F1
#
_entry.id   AF-A0A1H1T024-F1
#
_cell.length_a   1.000
_cell.length_b   1.000
_cell.length_c   1.000
_cell.angle_alpha   90.00
_cell.angle_beta   90.00
_cell.angle_gamma   90.00
#
_symmetry.space_group_name_H-M   'P 1'
#
loop_
_entity.id
_entity.type
_entity.pdbx_description
1 polymer ?
#
loop_
_entity_poly.entity_id
_entity_poly.type
_entity_poly.pdbx_seq_one_letter_code
_entity_poly.pdbx_strand_id
1 'polypeptide(L)'
;MTTRRELRMQREAAERVSDTDVSADLRGFHLLLLDEGVEVSDVLALVHNRLPDIIPRLDGNGQLKLSRHSRLSEGVDLDAAAIAALELPDWVHHAVVVDCPRDREPVPPPDWFSDADGLHEAFPEGLPDREEERTLSLILSVASRLHTGVRLADEAGLPTRVLVPDPEAKIDLYLYSSYWLEPDVALSLVRRHAPHAFQQALPTPDEAVLAQATIDDPLFDPSAPVILDGYSLLVPLGEIAEAAGQLEIRVSEADWVPPIIAKHLQMPLIEYHVHWMDTESKRYQPVQTRRFRRMRNEVAGLVDSIGAELLIGCDGTGLDETGFLVTSSQLRS
;
A
#
# COMPACT_ATOMS: atom_id res chain seq x y z
N MET A 1 -49.83 -36.30 1.25
CA MET A 1 -49.88 -35.00 0.53
C MET A 1 -49.19 -33.98 1.42
N THR A 2 -47.93 -33.67 1.13
CA THR A 2 -47.14 -32.68 1.86
C THR A 2 -47.77 -31.31 1.67
N THR A 3 -48.06 -30.60 2.75
CA THR A 3 -48.74 -29.29 2.69
C THR A 3 -47.78 -28.23 2.15
N ARG A 4 -48.31 -27.18 1.50
CA ARG A 4 -47.50 -26.06 0.97
C ARG A 4 -46.59 -25.41 2.02
N ARG A 5 -46.99 -25.45 3.30
CA ARG A 5 -46.21 -24.93 4.43
C ARG A 5 -45.01 -25.83 4.77
N GLU A 6 -45.17 -27.15 4.69
CA GLU A 6 -44.09 -28.11 4.91
C GLU A 6 -43.06 -28.07 3.77
N LEU A 7 -43.50 -27.93 2.52
CA LEU A 7 -42.63 -27.73 1.35
C LEU A 7 -41.80 -26.44 1.46
N ARG A 8 -42.39 -25.36 1.98
CA ARG A 8 -41.68 -24.10 2.24
C ARG A 8 -40.64 -24.25 3.36
N MET A 9 -40.99 -24.88 4.48
CA MET A 9 -40.04 -25.12 5.57
C MET A 9 -38.90 -26.07 5.18
N GLN A 10 -39.16 -27.08 4.34
CA GLN A 10 -38.12 -27.97 3.80
C GLN A 10 -37.16 -27.25 2.86
N ARG A 11 -37.67 -26.32 2.04
CA ARG A 11 -36.84 -25.50 1.16
C ARG A 11 -36.01 -24.48 1.94
N GLU A 12 -36.61 -23.79 2.91
CA GLU A 12 -35.90 -22.88 3.82
C GLU A 12 -34.86 -23.60 4.69
N ALA A 13 -35.07 -24.89 5.02
CA ALA A 13 -34.10 -25.71 5.73
C ALA A 13 -32.96 -26.20 4.81
N ALA A 14 -33.26 -26.52 3.55
CA ALA A 14 -32.25 -26.92 2.57
C ALA A 14 -31.35 -25.74 2.14
N GLU A 15 -31.94 -24.55 1.93
CA GLU A 15 -31.21 -23.31 1.66
C GLU A 15 -30.29 -22.95 2.85
N ARG A 16 -30.79 -23.05 4.10
CA ARG A 16 -29.93 -22.88 5.29
C ARG A 16 -28.80 -23.90 5.40
N VAL A 17 -29.02 -25.15 5.02
CA VAL A 17 -27.97 -26.18 5.06
C VAL A 17 -26.93 -25.93 3.97
N SER A 18 -27.31 -25.49 2.76
CA SER A 18 -26.33 -25.12 1.73
C SER A 18 -25.55 -23.87 2.11
N ASP A 19 -26.18 -22.87 2.71
CA ASP A 19 -25.51 -21.64 3.15
C ASP A 19 -24.53 -21.91 4.31
N THR A 20 -24.84 -22.89 5.16
CA THR A 20 -23.93 -23.34 6.24
C THR A 20 -22.71 -24.09 5.67
N ASP A 21 -22.90 -24.89 4.61
CA ASP A 21 -21.82 -25.64 3.94
C ASP A 21 -20.86 -24.70 3.19
N VAL A 22 -21.42 -23.73 2.44
CA VAL A 22 -20.64 -22.67 1.77
C VAL A 22 -19.86 -21.85 2.79
N SER A 23 -20.47 -21.48 3.91
CA SER A 23 -19.78 -20.73 4.98
C SER A 23 -18.66 -21.53 5.65
N ALA A 24 -18.81 -22.86 5.79
CA ALA A 24 -17.77 -23.73 6.34
C ALA A 24 -16.57 -23.85 5.38
N ASP A 25 -16.81 -23.89 4.07
CA ASP A 25 -15.76 -23.92 3.06
C ASP A 25 -14.97 -22.60 2.99
N LEU A 26 -15.63 -21.45 3.16
CA LEU A 26 -15.00 -20.12 3.10
C LEU A 26 -13.97 -19.88 4.20
N ARG A 27 -14.14 -20.50 5.37
CA ARG A 27 -13.18 -20.40 6.50
C ARG A 27 -11.79 -20.90 6.15
N GLY A 28 -11.67 -21.79 5.17
CA GLY A 28 -10.39 -22.30 4.69
C GLY A 28 -9.54 -21.27 3.93
N PHE A 29 -10.14 -20.17 3.48
CA PHE A 29 -9.56 -19.19 2.58
C PHE A 29 -9.40 -17.81 3.22
N HIS A 30 -8.50 -17.01 2.67
CA HIS A 30 -8.48 -15.57 2.95
C HIS A 30 -9.62 -14.91 2.16
N LEU A 31 -10.30 -13.94 2.74
CA LEU A 31 -11.43 -13.26 2.12
C LEU A 31 -11.14 -11.76 2.09
N LEU A 32 -11.20 -11.16 0.90
CA LEU A 32 -11.29 -9.71 0.76
C LEU A 32 -12.76 -9.31 0.92
N LEU A 33 -13.03 -8.48 1.93
CA LEU A 33 -14.37 -8.09 2.34
C LEU A 33 -14.76 -6.81 1.61
N LEU A 34 -15.97 -6.76 1.05
CA LEU A 34 -16.50 -5.60 0.34
C LEU A 34 -17.80 -5.13 1.01
N ASP A 35 -18.00 -3.81 1.01
CA ASP A 35 -19.27 -3.18 1.40
C ASP A 35 -20.24 -3.09 0.20
N GLU A 36 -21.39 -2.44 0.39
CA GLU A 36 -22.40 -2.27 -0.68
C GLU A 36 -21.99 -1.30 -1.80
N GLY A 37 -20.97 -0.47 -1.57
CA GLY A 37 -20.50 0.56 -2.49
C GLY A 37 -19.32 0.13 -3.36
N VAL A 38 -18.74 -1.04 -3.11
CA VAL A 38 -17.55 -1.55 -3.79
C VAL A 38 -17.90 -2.76 -4.64
N GLU A 39 -17.62 -2.68 -5.94
CA GLU A 39 -17.85 -3.79 -6.87
C GLU A 39 -16.59 -4.64 -7.07
N VAL A 40 -16.77 -5.91 -7.46
CA VAL A 40 -15.65 -6.80 -7.81
C VAL A 40 -14.79 -6.20 -8.93
N SER A 41 -15.38 -5.45 -9.87
CA SER A 41 -14.62 -4.74 -10.91
C SER A 41 -13.62 -3.72 -10.37
N ASP A 42 -13.90 -3.08 -9.24
CA ASP A 42 -12.98 -2.14 -8.59
C ASP A 42 -11.75 -2.90 -8.05
N VAL A 43 -11.99 -4.07 -7.45
CA VAL A 43 -10.93 -5.00 -7.02
C VAL A 43 -10.07 -5.41 -8.21
N LEU A 44 -10.67 -5.84 -9.32
CA LEU A 44 -9.92 -6.26 -10.51
C LEU A 44 -9.09 -5.12 -11.11
N ALA A 45 -9.63 -3.90 -11.13
CA ALA A 45 -8.93 -2.71 -11.61
C ALA A 45 -7.69 -2.40 -10.75
N LEU A 46 -7.82 -2.49 -9.41
CA LEU A 46 -6.69 -2.30 -8.50
C LEU A 46 -5.66 -3.42 -8.62
N VAL A 47 -6.09 -4.68 -8.76
CA VAL A 47 -5.17 -5.80 -9.03
C VAL A 47 -4.37 -5.56 -10.31
N HIS A 48 -4.98 -5.02 -11.37
CA HIS A 48 -4.27 -4.68 -12.61
C HIS A 48 -3.20 -3.60 -12.41
N ASN A 49 -3.44 -2.61 -11.54
CA ASN A 49 -2.42 -1.60 -11.24
C ASN A 49 -1.16 -2.22 -10.62
N ARG A 50 -1.32 -3.26 -9.78
CA ARG A 50 -0.17 -3.96 -9.17
C ARG A 50 0.44 -5.01 -10.10
N LEU A 51 -0.40 -5.66 -10.91
CA LEU A 51 -0.05 -6.75 -11.81
C LEU A 51 -0.51 -6.43 -13.24
N PRO A 52 0.19 -5.52 -13.96
CA PRO A 52 -0.28 -4.96 -15.23
C PRO A 52 -0.30 -5.95 -16.41
N ASP A 53 0.33 -7.11 -16.25
CA ASP A 53 0.28 -8.20 -17.23
C ASP A 53 -1.00 -9.05 -17.12
N ILE A 54 -1.72 -8.92 -16.01
CA ILE A 54 -2.96 -9.63 -15.75
C ILE A 54 -4.12 -8.81 -16.29
N ILE A 55 -4.96 -9.42 -17.12
CA ILE A 55 -6.17 -8.76 -17.62
C ILE A 55 -7.19 -8.68 -16.47
N PRO A 56 -7.76 -7.50 -16.14
CA PRO A 56 -8.71 -7.32 -15.04
C PRO A 56 -10.10 -7.87 -15.39
N ARG A 57 -10.20 -9.18 -15.61
CA ARG A 57 -11.44 -9.85 -15.97
C ARG A 57 -11.42 -11.29 -15.50
N LEU A 58 -12.48 -11.70 -14.83
CA LEU A 58 -12.71 -13.08 -14.44
C LEU A 58 -12.84 -13.98 -15.68
N ASP A 59 -12.37 -15.21 -15.57
CA ASP A 59 -12.56 -16.24 -16.58
C ASP A 59 -13.99 -16.81 -16.57
N GLY A 60 -14.27 -17.80 -17.42
CA GLY A 60 -15.58 -18.44 -17.50
C GLY A 60 -16.01 -19.21 -16.25
N ASN A 61 -15.13 -19.38 -15.26
CA ASN A 61 -15.42 -20.00 -13.97
C ASN A 61 -15.51 -18.95 -12.84
N GLY A 62 -15.52 -17.66 -13.17
CA GLY A 62 -15.52 -16.59 -12.18
C GLY A 62 -14.19 -16.52 -11.42
N GLN A 63 -13.04 -16.82 -12.05
CA GLN A 63 -11.72 -16.75 -11.40
C GLN A 63 -10.77 -15.79 -12.12
N LEU A 64 -9.95 -15.07 -11.35
CA LEU A 64 -8.78 -14.35 -11.82
C LEU A 64 -7.53 -15.03 -11.28
N LYS A 65 -6.71 -15.58 -12.18
CA LYS A 65 -5.42 -16.17 -11.81
C LYS A 65 -4.40 -15.06 -11.54
N LEU A 66 -3.89 -15.00 -10.31
CA LEU A 66 -2.84 -14.04 -9.92
C LEU A 66 -1.45 -14.60 -10.22
N SER A 67 -1.24 -15.88 -9.92
CA SER A 67 0.01 -16.58 -10.17
C SER A 67 -0.24 -18.04 -10.55
N ARG A 68 0.81 -18.86 -10.64
CA ARG A 68 0.66 -20.31 -10.81
C ARG A 68 0.03 -21.00 -9.60
N HIS A 69 0.03 -20.36 -8.43
CA HIS A 69 -0.42 -20.93 -7.16
C HIS A 69 -1.53 -20.14 -6.49
N SER A 70 -1.81 -18.91 -6.92
CA SER A 70 -2.85 -18.06 -6.31
C SER A 70 -3.90 -17.61 -7.32
N ARG A 71 -5.13 -17.44 -6.83
CA ARG A 71 -6.27 -16.93 -7.59
C ARG A 71 -7.23 -16.14 -6.70
N LEU A 72 -7.94 -15.21 -7.33
CA LEU A 72 -9.15 -14.59 -6.81
C LEU A 72 -10.36 -15.24 -7.48
N SER A 73 -11.48 -15.33 -6.77
CA SER A 73 -12.77 -15.69 -7.35
C SER A 73 -13.69 -14.47 -7.47
N GLU A 74 -14.83 -14.63 -8.12
CA GLU A 74 -15.92 -13.66 -8.13
C GLU A 74 -16.42 -13.33 -6.73
N GLY A 75 -16.28 -14.27 -5.79
CA GLY A 75 -16.75 -14.13 -4.43
C GLY A 75 -18.18 -14.61 -4.25
N VAL A 76 -18.73 -14.31 -3.08
CA VAL A 76 -20.11 -14.66 -2.70
C VAL A 76 -20.76 -13.48 -1.97
N ASP A 77 -22.05 -13.30 -2.24
CA ASP A 77 -22.88 -12.41 -1.43
C ASP A 77 -23.11 -13.03 -0.06
N LEU A 78 -23.05 -12.20 0.99
CA LEU A 78 -23.15 -12.64 2.36
C LEU A 78 -24.47 -12.16 2.98
N ASP A 79 -25.24 -13.10 3.49
CA ASP A 79 -26.41 -12.81 4.30
C ASP A 79 -26.02 -12.64 5.79
N ALA A 80 -26.98 -12.24 6.62
CA ALA A 80 -26.74 -12.03 8.05
C ALA A 80 -26.29 -13.32 8.77
N ALA A 81 -26.70 -14.50 8.28
CA ALA A 81 -26.30 -15.77 8.87
C ALA A 81 -24.83 -16.09 8.53
N ALA A 82 -24.41 -15.87 7.29
CA ALA A 82 -23.03 -16.04 6.84
C ALA A 82 -22.09 -15.04 7.51
N ILE A 83 -22.48 -13.77 7.64
CA ILE A 83 -21.72 -12.73 8.37
C ILE A 83 -21.47 -13.16 9.81
N ALA A 84 -22.53 -13.61 10.51
CA ALA A 84 -22.41 -14.10 11.88
C ALA A 84 -21.56 -15.38 11.96
N ALA A 85 -21.73 -16.31 11.01
CA ALA A 85 -20.99 -17.57 10.98
C ALA A 85 -19.50 -17.38 10.66
N LEU A 86 -19.12 -16.35 9.91
CA LEU A 86 -17.74 -16.02 9.56
C LEU A 86 -17.10 -15.01 10.53
N GLU A 87 -17.86 -14.55 11.53
CA GLU A 87 -17.46 -13.51 12.51
C GLU A 87 -16.99 -12.22 11.83
N LEU A 88 -17.74 -11.80 10.81
CA LEU A 88 -17.44 -10.63 9.98
C LEU A 88 -18.05 -9.33 10.55
N PRO A 89 -17.47 -8.15 10.22
CA PRO A 89 -18.11 -6.88 10.48
C PRO A 89 -19.49 -6.74 9.80
N ASP A 90 -20.36 -5.90 10.36
CA ASP A 90 -21.75 -5.73 9.94
C ASP A 90 -21.93 -4.96 8.63
N TRP A 91 -20.92 -4.19 8.22
CA TRP A 91 -20.89 -3.48 6.94
C TRP A 91 -20.55 -4.38 5.73
N VAL A 92 -20.13 -5.63 5.96
CA VAL A 92 -19.73 -6.54 4.88
C VAL A 92 -20.98 -7.03 4.15
N HIS A 93 -20.96 -6.96 2.83
CA HIS A 93 -22.04 -7.46 1.97
C HIS A 93 -21.57 -8.54 1.00
N HIS A 94 -20.30 -8.52 0.62
CA HIS A 94 -19.73 -9.46 -0.34
C HIS A 94 -18.31 -9.87 0.07
N ALA A 95 -17.92 -11.10 -0.22
CA ALA A 95 -16.59 -11.62 0.08
C ALA A 95 -15.93 -12.26 -1.15
N VAL A 96 -14.84 -11.65 -1.61
CA VAL A 96 -13.99 -12.19 -2.67
C VAL A 96 -13.07 -13.25 -2.07
N VAL A 97 -13.17 -14.49 -2.55
CA VAL A 97 -12.34 -15.60 -2.05
C VAL A 97 -10.95 -15.53 -2.66
N VAL A 98 -9.94 -15.61 -1.80
CA VAL A 98 -8.52 -15.62 -2.17
C VAL A 98 -7.95 -17.00 -1.82
N ASP A 99 -7.65 -17.76 -2.87
CA ASP A 99 -7.05 -19.09 -2.77
C ASP A 99 -5.55 -18.97 -3.05
N CYS A 100 -4.73 -19.24 -2.04
CA CYS A 100 -3.27 -19.30 -2.12
C CYS A 100 -2.74 -20.36 -1.14
N PRO A 101 -1.51 -20.86 -1.34
CA PRO A 101 -0.84 -21.72 -0.38
C PRO A 101 -0.70 -21.05 0.98
N ARG A 102 -0.59 -21.87 2.03
CA ARG A 102 -0.26 -21.42 3.38
C ARG A 102 1.22 -21.61 3.64
N ASP A 103 2.02 -20.61 3.31
CA ASP A 103 3.46 -20.60 3.44
C ASP A 103 3.84 -19.67 4.61
N ARG A 104 4.57 -20.20 5.60
CA ARG A 104 4.93 -19.48 6.82
C ARG A 104 6.43 -19.46 7.01
N GLU A 105 6.93 -18.34 7.52
CA GLU A 105 8.26 -18.31 8.12
C GLU A 105 8.33 -19.31 9.28
N PRO A 106 9.46 -20.00 9.48
CA PRO A 106 9.60 -21.03 10.50
C PRO A 106 9.80 -20.46 11.91
N VAL A 107 9.90 -19.13 12.04
CA VAL A 107 10.18 -18.43 13.29
C VAL A 107 9.17 -17.30 13.48
N PRO A 108 8.76 -17.01 14.72
CA PRO A 108 7.96 -15.84 15.05
C PRO A 108 8.57 -14.54 14.55
N PRO A 109 7.74 -13.52 14.24
CA PRO A 109 8.24 -12.18 13.98
C PRO A 109 9.05 -11.67 15.18
N PRO A 110 10.15 -10.92 14.96
CA PRO A 110 10.90 -10.30 16.06
C PRO A 110 10.03 -9.34 16.89
N ASP A 111 10.27 -9.24 18.21
CA ASP A 111 9.48 -8.38 19.12
C ASP A 111 9.48 -6.88 18.75
N TRP A 112 10.48 -6.43 17.99
CA TRP A 112 10.59 -5.03 17.54
C TRP A 112 9.89 -4.78 16.19
N PHE A 113 9.46 -5.83 15.50
CA PHE A 113 8.79 -5.71 14.21
C PHE A 113 7.32 -5.35 14.42
N SER A 114 6.88 -4.31 13.71
CA SER A 114 5.49 -3.88 13.64
C SER A 114 5.22 -3.42 12.22
N ASP A 115 4.03 -3.74 11.72
CA ASP A 115 3.55 -3.31 10.42
C ASP A 115 2.18 -2.61 10.57
N ALA A 116 1.86 -1.73 9.62
CA ALA A 116 0.63 -0.95 9.66
C ALA A 116 -0.63 -1.78 9.43
N ASP A 117 -0.50 -2.93 8.77
CA ASP A 117 -1.62 -3.79 8.41
C ASP A 117 -1.94 -4.82 9.53
N GLY A 118 -1.09 -4.91 10.56
CA GLY A 118 -1.27 -5.80 11.71
C GLY A 118 -0.92 -7.26 11.45
N LEU A 119 -0.12 -7.56 10.42
CA LEU A 119 0.29 -8.93 10.09
C LEU A 119 1.06 -9.60 11.23
N HIS A 120 1.96 -8.89 11.89
CA HIS A 120 2.73 -9.43 13.02
C HIS A 120 1.85 -9.90 14.20
N GLU A 121 0.75 -9.19 14.48
CA GLU A 121 -0.22 -9.61 15.52
C GLU A 121 -1.08 -10.79 15.05
N ALA A 122 -1.43 -10.82 13.76
CA ALA A 122 -2.24 -11.87 13.17
C ALA A 122 -1.49 -13.20 12.98
N PHE A 123 -0.18 -13.17 12.86
CA PHE A 123 0.69 -14.32 12.60
C PHE A 123 1.80 -14.46 13.65
N PRO A 124 1.46 -14.75 14.92
CA PRO A 124 2.42 -14.75 16.03
C PRO A 124 3.45 -15.89 15.96
N GLU A 125 3.15 -16.99 15.26
CA GLU A 125 4.04 -18.15 15.15
C GLU A 125 4.99 -18.07 13.94
N GLY A 126 4.77 -17.11 13.03
CA GLY A 126 5.59 -16.90 11.85
C GLY A 126 4.82 -16.18 10.74
N LEU A 127 5.44 -15.16 10.15
CA LEU A 127 4.81 -14.32 9.12
C LEU A 127 4.47 -15.13 7.85
N PRO A 128 3.50 -14.67 7.05
CA PRO A 128 3.31 -15.19 5.70
C PRO A 128 4.61 -15.04 4.90
N ASP A 129 4.96 -16.09 4.14
CA ASP A 129 6.13 -16.12 3.27
C ASP A 129 5.69 -16.44 1.82
N ARG A 130 6.60 -16.25 0.87
CA ARG A 130 6.49 -16.70 -0.52
C ARG A 130 5.21 -16.23 -1.21
N GLU A 131 4.32 -17.17 -1.56
CA GLU A 131 3.12 -16.86 -2.33
C GLU A 131 2.05 -16.23 -1.45
N GLU A 132 1.99 -16.63 -0.18
CA GLU A 132 1.02 -16.10 0.75
C GLU A 132 1.34 -14.65 1.10
N GLU A 133 2.61 -14.33 1.38
CA GLU A 133 3.07 -12.95 1.59
C GLU A 133 2.69 -12.05 0.42
N ARG A 134 3.04 -12.46 -0.81
CA ARG A 134 2.72 -11.68 -2.03
C ARG A 134 1.22 -11.47 -2.19
N THR A 135 0.43 -12.50 -1.91
CA THR A 135 -1.03 -12.44 -2.04
C THR A 135 -1.65 -11.55 -0.97
N LEU A 136 -1.27 -11.73 0.30
CA LEU A 136 -1.76 -10.92 1.42
C LEU A 136 -1.34 -9.45 1.28
N SER A 137 -0.09 -9.18 0.91
CA SER A 137 0.39 -7.81 0.63
C SER A 137 -0.44 -7.12 -0.47
N LEU A 138 -0.75 -7.85 -1.55
CA LEU A 138 -1.61 -7.34 -2.62
C LEU A 138 -3.02 -7.03 -2.12
N ILE A 139 -3.70 -7.97 -1.45
CA ILE A 139 -5.10 -7.78 -1.07
C ILE A 139 -5.26 -6.81 0.10
N LEU A 140 -4.28 -6.69 1.00
CA LEU A 140 -4.28 -5.66 2.05
C LEU A 140 -4.08 -4.27 1.45
N SER A 141 -3.25 -4.14 0.42
CA SER A 141 -3.12 -2.88 -0.34
C SER A 141 -4.44 -2.52 -1.02
N VAL A 142 -5.10 -3.49 -1.66
CA VAL A 142 -6.43 -3.29 -2.27
C VAL A 142 -7.48 -2.91 -1.23
N ALA A 143 -7.53 -3.62 -0.10
CA ALA A 143 -8.46 -3.34 1.00
C ALA A 143 -8.24 -1.93 1.57
N SER A 144 -6.99 -1.54 1.80
CA SER A 144 -6.61 -0.18 2.23
C SER A 144 -7.14 0.88 1.26
N ARG A 145 -6.96 0.67 -0.04
CA ARG A 145 -7.40 1.62 -1.09
C ARG A 145 -8.91 1.72 -1.23
N LEU A 146 -9.63 0.62 -0.99
CA LEU A 146 -11.09 0.56 -1.05
C LEU A 146 -11.75 0.89 0.30
N HIS A 147 -10.97 1.19 1.35
CA HIS A 147 -11.45 1.40 2.71
C HIS A 147 -12.20 0.19 3.30
N THR A 148 -11.78 -1.03 2.92
CA THR A 148 -12.38 -2.29 3.37
C THR A 148 -11.42 -3.11 4.24
N GLY A 149 -11.65 -4.42 4.36
CA GLY A 149 -10.87 -5.31 5.22
C GLY A 149 -10.64 -6.69 4.61
N VAL A 150 -9.77 -7.46 5.26
CA VAL A 150 -9.40 -8.82 4.89
C VAL A 150 -9.65 -9.74 6.08
N ARG A 151 -10.49 -10.75 5.91
CA ARG A 151 -10.60 -11.85 6.86
C ARG A 151 -9.55 -12.89 6.51
N LEU A 152 -8.70 -13.25 7.47
CA LEU A 152 -7.72 -14.30 7.27
C LEU A 152 -8.37 -15.67 7.41
N ALA A 153 -7.78 -16.65 6.74
CA ALA A 153 -8.20 -18.03 6.82
C ALA A 153 -8.05 -18.60 8.24
N ASP A 154 -8.94 -19.52 8.62
CA ASP A 154 -8.96 -20.12 9.96
C ASP A 154 -7.70 -20.92 10.21
N GLU A 155 -7.18 -20.81 11.43
CA GLU A 155 -5.98 -21.50 11.88
C GLU A 155 -6.21 -22.07 13.27
N ALA A 156 -5.80 -23.32 13.47
CA ALA A 156 -6.08 -24.04 14.70
C ALA A 156 -5.37 -23.34 15.88
N GLY A 157 -6.15 -23.00 16.91
CA GLY A 157 -5.63 -22.35 18.12
C GLY A 157 -5.58 -20.82 18.06
N LEU A 158 -5.90 -20.21 16.92
CA LEU A 158 -6.03 -18.76 16.79
C LEU A 158 -7.50 -18.35 16.70
N PRO A 159 -7.86 -17.16 17.23
CA PRO A 159 -9.20 -16.60 17.03
C PRO A 159 -9.42 -16.23 15.55
N THR A 160 -10.67 -15.90 15.18
CA THR A 160 -10.93 -15.28 13.88
C THR A 160 -10.17 -13.95 13.79
N ARG A 161 -9.49 -13.74 12.68
CA ARG A 161 -8.67 -12.56 12.42
C ARG A 161 -9.26 -11.80 11.26
N VAL A 162 -9.63 -10.54 11.50
CA VAL A 162 -10.06 -9.60 10.46
C VAL A 162 -9.14 -8.39 10.54
N LEU A 163 -8.38 -8.16 9.48
CA LEU A 163 -7.51 -7.02 9.31
C LEU A 163 -8.26 -5.93 8.58
N VAL A 164 -8.32 -4.73 9.16
CA VAL A 164 -8.87 -3.53 8.51
C VAL A 164 -7.71 -2.55 8.38
N PRO A 165 -7.02 -2.52 7.23
CA PRO A 165 -5.90 -1.62 7.03
C PRO A 165 -6.32 -0.17 7.22
N ASP A 166 -5.46 0.61 7.86
CA ASP A 166 -5.68 2.06 7.97
C ASP A 166 -5.31 2.72 6.62
N PRO A 167 -6.29 3.28 5.88
CA PRO A 167 -6.07 3.87 4.57
C PRO A 167 -5.11 5.07 4.60
N GLU A 168 -4.97 5.70 5.78
CA GLU A 168 -4.14 6.89 5.97
C GLU A 168 -2.76 6.54 6.56
N ALA A 169 -2.43 5.25 6.78
CA ALA A 169 -1.14 4.88 7.36
C ALA A 169 0.04 5.01 6.39
N LYS A 170 -0.23 4.88 5.09
CA LYS A 170 0.75 4.83 4.00
C LYS A 170 0.55 6.05 3.11
N ILE A 171 1.27 7.13 3.40
CA ILE A 171 1.07 8.45 2.79
C ILE A 171 2.21 8.85 1.86
N ASP A 172 3.25 8.03 1.71
CA ASP A 172 4.36 8.38 0.83
C ASP A 172 3.93 8.35 -0.65
N LEU A 173 4.60 9.15 -1.47
CA LEU A 173 4.33 9.24 -2.90
C LEU A 173 5.60 9.01 -3.71
N TYR A 174 5.48 8.26 -4.80
CA TYR A 174 6.53 8.02 -5.78
C TYR A 174 6.10 8.59 -7.12
N LEU A 175 6.83 9.57 -7.65
CA LEU A 175 6.51 10.17 -8.94
C LEU A 175 7.61 9.82 -9.93
N TYR A 176 7.23 9.31 -11.10
CA TYR A 176 8.15 8.94 -12.17
C TYR A 176 7.98 9.87 -13.36
N SER A 177 9.08 10.40 -13.86
CA SER A 177 9.09 11.28 -15.02
C SER A 177 10.35 11.11 -15.87
N SER A 178 10.26 11.39 -17.17
CA SER A 178 11.45 11.54 -18.03
C SER A 178 12.13 12.91 -17.86
N TYR A 179 11.55 13.81 -17.06
CA TYR A 179 12.05 15.16 -16.85
C TYR A 179 12.74 15.28 -15.49
N TRP A 180 14.01 15.69 -15.53
CA TRP A 180 14.75 16.15 -14.38
C TRP A 180 14.43 17.61 -14.09
N LEU A 181 13.81 17.89 -12.94
CA LEU A 181 13.64 19.24 -12.45
C LEU A 181 14.93 19.69 -11.79
N GLU A 182 15.41 20.88 -12.17
CA GLU A 182 16.51 21.52 -11.46
C GLU A 182 16.14 21.73 -9.98
N PRO A 183 17.09 21.58 -9.04
CA PRO A 183 16.80 21.66 -7.60
C PRO A 183 16.03 22.92 -7.19
N ASP A 184 16.41 24.08 -7.73
CA ASP A 184 15.75 25.36 -7.44
C ASP A 184 14.30 25.42 -7.96
N VAL A 185 14.02 24.74 -9.08
CA VAL A 185 12.68 24.66 -9.66
C VAL A 185 11.80 23.77 -8.80
N ALA A 186 12.29 22.57 -8.45
CA ALA A 186 11.56 21.66 -7.56
C ALA A 186 11.33 22.30 -6.19
N LEU A 187 12.35 22.96 -5.62
CA LEU A 187 12.23 23.70 -4.36
C LEU A 187 11.19 24.83 -4.45
N SER A 188 11.13 25.55 -5.56
CA SER A 188 10.13 26.60 -5.78
C SER A 188 8.71 26.05 -5.84
N LEU A 189 8.51 24.83 -6.37
CA LEU A 189 7.22 24.14 -6.34
C LEU A 189 6.84 23.72 -4.93
N VAL A 190 7.75 23.05 -4.20
CA VAL A 190 7.55 22.61 -2.81
C VAL A 190 7.21 23.81 -1.90
N ARG A 191 7.89 24.94 -2.08
CA ARG A 191 7.69 26.16 -1.27
C ARG A 191 6.33 26.83 -1.43
N ARG A 192 5.51 26.43 -2.41
CA ARG A 192 4.12 26.90 -2.52
C ARG A 192 3.27 26.44 -1.33
N HIS A 193 3.59 25.28 -0.77
CA HIS A 193 2.89 24.68 0.38
C HIS A 193 3.75 24.58 1.63
N ALA A 194 5.08 24.58 1.47
CA ALA A 194 6.04 24.52 2.56
C ALA A 194 7.10 25.65 2.45
N PRO A 195 6.79 26.90 2.86
CA PRO A 195 7.69 28.04 2.68
C PRO A 195 9.09 27.87 3.31
N HIS A 196 9.17 27.07 4.37
CA HIS A 196 10.40 26.77 5.11
C HIS A 196 11.21 25.61 4.52
N ALA A 197 10.77 25.03 3.41
CA ALA A 197 11.52 24.00 2.70
C ALA A 197 12.89 24.52 2.26
N PHE A 198 13.89 23.64 2.29
CA PHE A 198 15.25 23.95 1.85
C PHE A 198 15.88 22.74 1.17
N GLN A 199 16.84 22.98 0.28
CA GLN A 199 17.66 21.92 -0.28
C GLN A 199 18.71 21.50 0.75
N GLN A 200 18.86 20.20 0.99
CA GLN A 200 19.95 19.70 1.81
C GLN A 200 21.28 20.03 1.12
N ALA A 201 22.15 20.74 1.82
CA ALA A 201 23.49 20.98 1.31
C ALA A 201 24.24 19.65 1.22
N LEU A 202 24.90 19.40 0.08
CA LEU A 202 25.85 18.31 0.00
C LEU A 202 26.91 18.50 1.09
N PRO A 203 27.31 17.44 1.82
CA PRO A 203 28.46 17.53 2.71
C PRO A 203 29.66 17.94 1.86
N THR A 204 30.22 19.12 2.16
CA THR A 204 31.46 19.56 1.52
C THR A 204 32.58 18.74 2.16
N PRO A 205 33.31 17.89 1.42
CA PRO A 205 34.37 17.10 2.01
C PRO A 205 35.45 18.05 2.56
N ASP A 206 35.93 17.78 3.77
CA ASP A 206 37.00 18.59 4.38
C ASP A 206 38.26 18.58 3.49
N GLU A 207 39.05 19.65 3.56
CA GLU A 207 40.28 19.81 2.77
C GLU A 207 41.26 18.63 2.95
N ALA A 208 41.30 18.04 4.15
CA ALA A 208 42.10 16.85 4.43
C ALA A 208 41.59 15.58 3.72
N VAL A 209 40.26 15.44 3.57
CA VAL A 209 39.63 14.33 2.85
C VAL A 209 39.87 14.47 1.36
N LEU A 210 39.73 15.68 0.82
CA LEU A 210 40.06 15.97 -0.58
C LEU A 210 41.54 15.71 -0.87
N ALA A 211 42.44 16.17 0.00
CA ALA A 211 43.89 15.94 -0.15
C ALA A 211 44.25 14.46 -0.13
N GLN A 212 43.63 13.67 0.75
CA GLN A 212 43.83 12.22 0.80
C GLN A 212 43.27 11.54 -0.46
N ALA A 213 42.07 11.92 -0.91
CA ALA A 213 41.47 11.40 -2.14
C ALA A 213 42.33 11.70 -3.38
N THR A 214 42.93 12.89 -3.49
CA THR A 214 43.88 13.23 -4.57
C THR A 214 45.16 12.40 -4.52
N ILE A 215 45.62 12.00 -3.33
CA ILE A 215 46.79 11.11 -3.18
C ILE A 215 46.44 9.70 -3.63
N ASP A 216 45.26 9.20 -3.25
CA ASP A 216 44.82 7.83 -3.51
C ASP A 216 44.39 7.62 -4.97
N ASP A 217 43.85 8.66 -5.62
CA ASP A 217 43.53 8.68 -7.05
C ASP A 217 44.14 9.92 -7.75
N PRO A 218 45.27 9.77 -8.47
CA PRO A 218 45.93 10.85 -9.20
C PRO A 218 45.10 11.47 -10.33
N LEU A 219 43.98 10.85 -10.71
CA LEU A 219 43.04 11.38 -11.70
C LEU A 219 41.88 12.16 -11.07
N PHE A 220 41.77 12.18 -9.73
CA PHE A 220 40.76 12.94 -9.02
C PHE A 220 41.02 14.46 -9.16
N ASP A 221 40.11 15.15 -9.84
CA ASP A 221 40.12 16.61 -9.97
C ASP A 221 39.11 17.22 -8.98
N PRO A 222 39.56 17.84 -7.86
CA PRO A 222 38.69 18.46 -6.87
C PRO A 222 37.97 19.72 -7.41
N SER A 223 38.37 20.21 -8.58
CA SER A 223 37.74 21.34 -9.26
C SER A 223 36.75 20.92 -10.35
N ALA A 224 36.66 19.62 -10.64
CA ALA A 224 35.66 19.11 -11.57
C ALA A 224 34.24 19.39 -11.04
N PRO A 225 33.30 19.75 -11.92
CA PRO A 225 31.91 19.95 -11.50
C PRO A 225 31.35 18.67 -10.90
N VAL A 226 30.76 18.78 -9.71
CA VAL A 226 30.05 17.66 -9.07
C VAL A 226 28.83 17.33 -9.92
N ILE A 227 28.83 16.15 -10.53
CA ILE A 227 27.65 15.57 -11.17
C ILE A 227 26.82 14.96 -10.05
N LEU A 228 25.63 15.52 -9.82
CA LEU A 228 24.68 14.99 -8.83
C LEU A 228 23.92 13.82 -9.44
N ASP A 229 24.03 12.64 -8.84
CA ASP A 229 23.16 11.49 -9.15
C ASP A 229 21.74 11.66 -8.55
N GLY A 230 21.56 12.70 -7.72
CA GLY A 230 20.31 13.03 -7.05
C GLY A 230 20.44 14.25 -6.14
N TYR A 231 19.31 14.78 -5.67
CA TYR A 231 19.24 15.81 -4.63
C TYR A 231 18.07 15.56 -3.68
N SER A 232 18.16 16.10 -2.46
CA SER A 232 17.08 16.04 -1.47
C SER A 232 16.61 17.44 -1.06
N LEU A 233 15.29 17.61 -0.96
CA LEU A 233 14.64 18.77 -0.36
C LEU A 233 14.03 18.35 0.97
N LEU A 234 14.21 19.16 2.00
CA LEU A 234 13.73 18.89 3.35
C LEU A 234 12.65 19.89 3.74
N VAL A 235 11.58 19.39 4.35
CA VAL A 235 10.47 20.17 4.90
C VAL A 235 10.35 19.88 6.40
N PRO A 236 10.81 20.77 7.28
CA PRO A 236 10.57 20.64 8.71
C PRO A 236 9.07 20.74 9.02
N LEU A 237 8.54 19.80 9.81
CA LEU A 237 7.11 19.72 10.15
C LEU A 237 6.80 20.18 11.58
N GLY A 238 7.75 20.85 12.24
CA GLY A 238 7.59 21.32 13.62
C GLY A 238 6.41 22.27 13.83
N GLU A 239 5.93 22.95 12.78
CA GLU A 239 4.73 23.78 12.82
C GLU A 239 3.43 22.96 12.94
N ILE A 240 3.39 21.75 12.40
CA ILE A 240 2.28 20.80 12.57
C ILE A 240 2.36 20.20 13.97
N ALA A 241 3.50 19.58 14.29
CA ALA A 241 3.82 19.09 15.62
C ALA A 241 5.32 18.75 15.70
N GLU A 242 5.91 18.83 16.89
CA GLU A 242 7.28 18.38 17.13
C GLU A 242 7.49 16.91 16.72
N ALA A 243 6.51 16.04 17.02
CA ALA A 243 6.55 14.62 16.66
C ALA A 243 6.33 14.34 15.17
N ALA A 244 5.92 15.34 14.37
CA ALA A 244 5.73 15.17 12.94
C ALA A 244 7.06 15.03 12.19
N GLY A 245 8.19 15.43 12.78
CA GLY A 245 9.50 15.27 12.17
C GLY A 245 9.66 16.11 10.90
N GLN A 246 9.88 15.45 9.75
CA GLN A 246 10.15 16.13 8.46
C GLN A 246 9.62 15.35 7.26
N LEU A 247 9.40 16.04 6.13
CA LEU A 247 9.34 15.40 4.81
C LEU A 247 10.71 15.47 4.13
N GLU A 248 11.12 14.40 3.49
CA GLU A 248 12.22 14.36 2.53
C GLU A 248 11.63 14.15 1.12
N ILE A 249 11.90 15.08 0.20
CA ILE A 249 11.66 14.87 -1.22
C ILE A 249 13.01 14.51 -1.85
N ARG A 250 13.21 13.23 -2.15
CA ARG A 250 14.40 12.71 -2.81
C ARG A 250 14.16 12.65 -4.31
N VAL A 251 15.09 13.20 -5.09
CA VAL A 251 15.07 13.18 -6.55
C VAL A 251 16.32 12.49 -7.05
N SER A 252 16.18 11.41 -7.80
CA SER A 252 17.31 10.67 -8.38
C SER A 252 16.89 9.94 -9.65
N GLU A 253 17.86 9.44 -10.41
CA GLU A 253 17.54 8.42 -11.41
C GLU A 253 16.91 7.20 -10.72
N ALA A 254 15.89 6.62 -11.35
CA ALA A 254 15.17 5.49 -10.81
C ALA A 254 15.97 4.19 -10.99
N ASP A 255 16.49 3.65 -9.88
CA ASP A 255 17.17 2.35 -9.86
C ASP A 255 16.22 1.19 -10.18
N TRP A 256 14.95 1.33 -9.80
CA TRP A 256 13.89 0.38 -10.04
C TRP A 256 12.62 1.09 -10.47
N VAL A 257 11.96 0.57 -11.49
CA VAL A 257 10.71 1.14 -12.04
C VAL A 257 9.57 0.12 -11.83
N PRO A 258 8.49 0.51 -11.14
CA PRO A 258 7.31 -0.34 -10.98
C PRO A 258 6.75 -0.80 -12.34
N PRO A 259 6.29 -2.06 -12.48
CA PRO A 259 5.81 -2.60 -13.75
C PRO A 259 4.73 -1.76 -14.43
N ILE A 260 3.81 -1.17 -13.64
CA ILE A 260 2.74 -0.32 -14.17
C ILE A 260 3.29 0.97 -14.77
N ILE A 261 4.39 1.51 -14.25
CA ILE A 261 5.07 2.68 -14.79
C ILE A 261 5.86 2.30 -16.04
N ALA A 262 6.61 1.20 -16.00
CA ALA A 262 7.40 0.70 -17.13
C ALA A 262 6.56 0.38 -18.37
N LYS A 263 5.26 0.09 -18.20
CA LYS A 263 4.31 -0.13 -19.30
C LYS A 263 3.92 1.15 -20.04
N HIS A 264 4.01 2.31 -19.39
CA HIS A 264 3.53 3.59 -19.92
C HIS A 264 4.66 4.57 -20.24
N LEU A 265 5.80 4.47 -19.56
CA LEU A 265 6.93 5.39 -19.73
C LEU A 265 8.19 4.66 -20.21
N GLN A 266 9.01 5.36 -20.99
CA GLN A 266 10.30 4.85 -21.47
C GLN A 266 11.44 5.32 -20.56
N MET A 267 12.36 4.41 -20.25
CA MET A 267 13.57 4.69 -19.48
C MET A 267 14.61 5.50 -20.27
N PRO A 268 15.52 6.24 -19.60
CA PRO A 268 15.66 6.39 -18.14
C PRO A 268 14.54 7.26 -17.52
N LEU A 269 14.25 7.02 -16.25
CA LEU A 269 13.24 7.76 -15.48
C LEU A 269 13.87 8.36 -14.24
N ILE A 270 13.34 9.51 -13.85
CA ILE A 270 13.66 10.20 -12.60
C ILE A 270 12.55 9.88 -11.61
N GLU A 271 12.93 9.41 -10.42
CA GLU A 271 12.05 9.19 -9.30
C GLU A 271 12.06 10.43 -8.38
N TYR A 272 10.88 10.92 -8.04
CA TYR A 272 10.64 11.89 -6.99
C TYR A 272 9.90 11.18 -5.86
N HIS A 273 10.61 10.85 -4.79
CA HIS A 273 10.04 10.18 -3.63
C HIS A 273 9.75 11.22 -2.55
N VAL A 274 8.47 11.44 -2.27
CA VAL A 274 7.98 12.29 -1.17
C VAL A 274 7.77 11.38 0.05
N HIS A 275 8.75 11.41 0.95
CA HIS A 275 8.85 10.50 2.09
C HIS A 275 8.60 11.24 3.41
N TRP A 276 7.68 10.73 4.24
CA TRP A 276 7.48 11.26 5.59
C TRP A 276 8.30 10.51 6.66
N MET A 277 9.11 11.26 7.41
CA MET A 277 9.92 10.76 8.53
C MET A 277 9.40 11.34 9.84
N ASP A 278 8.56 10.59 10.55
CA ASP A 278 8.13 10.96 11.90
C ASP A 278 9.25 10.74 12.93
N THR A 279 9.28 11.53 13.99
CA THR A 279 10.43 11.58 14.93
C THR A 279 10.67 10.26 15.66
N GLU A 280 9.61 9.48 15.88
CA GLU A 280 9.66 8.26 16.69
C GLU A 280 9.47 6.98 15.84
N SER A 281 9.43 7.12 14.51
CA SER A 281 9.15 6.03 13.55
C SER A 281 7.88 5.24 13.89
N LYS A 282 6.87 5.95 14.40
CA LYS A 282 5.61 5.37 14.87
C LYS A 282 4.56 5.24 13.79
N ARG A 283 4.71 5.85 12.62
CA ARG A 283 3.64 5.92 11.60
C ARG A 283 3.05 4.57 11.19
N TYR A 284 3.82 3.48 11.25
CA TYR A 284 3.38 2.12 10.90
C TYR A 284 2.91 1.28 12.10
N GLN A 285 2.73 1.86 13.28
CA GLN A 285 2.10 1.14 14.37
C GLN A 285 0.59 0.99 14.08
N PRO A 286 0.00 -0.20 14.29
CA PRO A 286 -1.40 -0.46 13.95
C PRO A 286 -2.37 0.37 14.82
N VAL A 287 -2.02 0.60 16.09
CA VAL A 287 -2.86 1.34 17.04
C VAL A 287 -2.29 2.74 17.27
N GLN A 288 -2.89 3.72 16.61
CA GLN A 288 -2.52 5.12 16.77
C GLN A 288 -3.43 5.89 17.72
N THR A 289 -2.83 6.81 18.49
CA THR A 289 -3.61 7.77 19.31
C THR A 289 -4.38 8.74 18.41
N ARG A 290 -5.51 9.28 18.90
CA ARG A 290 -6.28 10.31 18.16
C ARG A 290 -5.44 11.54 17.79
N ARG A 291 -4.49 11.91 18.66
CA ARG A 291 -3.58 13.03 18.42
C ARG A 291 -2.62 12.71 17.25
N PHE A 292 -2.06 11.50 17.23
CA PHE A 292 -1.18 11.06 16.15
C PHE A 292 -1.91 11.00 14.82
N ARG A 293 -3.13 10.41 14.78
CA ARG A 293 -3.94 10.36 13.54
C ARG A 293 -4.23 11.75 12.99
N ARG A 294 -4.63 12.71 13.83
CA ARG A 294 -4.85 14.09 13.39
C ARG A 294 -3.58 14.70 12.77
N MET A 295 -2.45 14.58 13.47
CA MET A 295 -1.16 15.06 12.98
C MET A 295 -0.82 14.42 11.63
N ARG A 296 -0.94 13.09 11.52
CA ARG A 296 -0.73 12.35 10.27
C ARG A 296 -1.63 12.85 9.14
N ASN A 297 -2.89 13.16 9.41
CA ASN A 297 -3.82 13.63 8.36
C ASN A 297 -3.45 15.05 7.89
N GLU A 298 -2.95 15.90 8.78
CA GLU A 298 -2.37 17.20 8.40
C GLU A 298 -1.11 17.03 7.55
N VAL A 299 -0.25 16.06 7.89
CA VAL A 299 0.94 15.72 7.09
C VAL A 299 0.54 15.14 5.73
N ALA A 300 -0.43 14.24 5.68
CA ALA A 300 -0.94 13.62 4.45
C ALA A 300 -1.43 14.69 3.47
N GLY A 301 -2.23 15.65 3.94
CA GLY A 301 -2.68 16.76 3.10
C GLY A 301 -1.54 17.63 2.55
N LEU A 302 -0.44 17.78 3.30
CA LEU A 302 0.76 18.47 2.82
C LEU A 302 1.53 17.63 1.78
N VAL A 303 1.66 16.32 2.01
CA VAL A 303 2.26 15.38 1.04
C VAL A 303 1.49 15.40 -0.27
N ASP A 304 0.17 15.31 -0.22
CA ASP A 304 -0.71 15.37 -1.39
C ASP A 304 -0.56 16.71 -2.13
N SER A 305 -0.57 17.82 -1.39
CA SER A 305 -0.41 19.16 -1.97
C SER A 305 0.95 19.33 -2.67
N ILE A 306 2.04 18.87 -2.05
CA ILE A 306 3.39 18.89 -2.64
C ILE A 306 3.47 17.94 -3.85
N GLY A 307 2.97 16.70 -3.70
CA GLY A 307 2.95 15.70 -4.76
C GLY A 307 2.19 16.17 -5.98
N ALA A 308 1.05 16.86 -5.81
CA ALA A 308 0.27 17.43 -6.89
C ALA A 308 1.00 18.56 -7.64
N GLU A 309 1.81 19.38 -6.96
CA GLU A 309 2.63 20.41 -7.60
C GLU A 309 3.80 19.78 -8.37
N LEU A 310 4.47 18.80 -7.78
CA LEU A 310 5.58 18.09 -8.41
C LEU A 310 5.12 17.30 -9.64
N LEU A 311 4.01 16.56 -9.55
CA LEU A 311 3.49 15.76 -10.64
C LEU A 311 3.14 16.60 -11.87
N ILE A 312 2.57 17.80 -11.67
CA ILE A 312 2.31 18.77 -12.74
C ILE A 312 3.63 19.35 -13.26
N GLY A 313 4.55 19.71 -12.35
CA GLY A 313 5.81 20.34 -12.70
C GLY A 313 6.72 19.43 -13.53
N CYS A 314 6.75 18.13 -13.22
CA CYS A 314 7.56 17.15 -13.93
C CYS A 314 6.80 16.41 -15.04
N ASP A 315 5.51 16.69 -15.30
CA ASP A 315 4.70 15.94 -16.27
C ASP A 315 4.81 14.41 -16.05
N GLY A 316 4.75 14.01 -14.79
CA GLY A 316 5.04 12.65 -14.33
C GLY A 316 3.80 11.79 -14.10
N THR A 317 4.05 10.51 -13.81
CA THR A 317 3.04 9.56 -13.32
C THR A 317 3.32 9.23 -11.86
N GLY A 318 2.30 9.32 -11.01
CA GLY A 318 2.43 9.13 -9.57
C GLY A 318 1.94 7.76 -9.13
N LEU A 319 2.56 7.23 -8.09
CA LEU A 319 2.10 6.11 -7.30
C LEU A 319 1.96 6.52 -5.84
N ASP A 320 0.95 6.00 -5.17
CA ASP A 320 0.95 5.96 -3.70
C ASP A 320 1.93 4.90 -3.18
N GLU A 321 2.18 4.94 -1.88
CA GLU A 321 3.07 4.01 -1.17
C GLU A 321 2.66 2.53 -1.32
N THR A 322 1.38 2.26 -1.57
CA THR A 322 0.87 0.91 -1.85
C THR A 322 1.04 0.47 -3.31
N GLY A 323 1.48 1.38 -4.18
CA GLY A 323 1.79 1.14 -5.58
C GLY A 323 0.59 1.25 -6.51
N PHE A 324 -0.44 2.03 -6.16
CA PHE A 324 -1.53 2.38 -7.09
C PHE A 324 -1.29 3.73 -7.76
N LEU A 325 -1.73 3.84 -9.00
CA LEU A 325 -1.66 5.10 -9.75
C LEU A 325 -2.46 6.20 -9.07
N VAL A 326 -1.83 7.38 -8.96
CA VAL A 326 -2.45 8.61 -8.48
C VAL A 326 -2.29 9.73 -9.50
N THR A 327 -3.31 10.57 -9.56
CA THR A 327 -3.34 11.76 -10.42
C THR A 327 -3.27 13.03 -9.59
N SER A 328 -2.79 14.12 -10.18
CA SER A 328 -2.76 15.43 -9.51
C SER A 328 -4.15 15.92 -9.11
N SER A 329 -5.21 15.46 -9.77
CA SER A 329 -6.60 15.76 -9.38
C SER A 329 -7.02 15.05 -8.10
N GLN A 330 -6.60 13.79 -7.92
CA GLN A 330 -6.86 13.03 -6.69
C GLN A 330 -6.05 13.56 -5.52
N LEU A 331 -4.84 14.08 -5.77
CA LEU A 331 -4.00 14.68 -4.73
C LEU A 331 -4.42 16.11 -4.34
N ARG A 332 -5.44 16.70 -4.98
CA ARG A 332 -5.95 18.04 -4.65
C ARG A 332 -7.35 18.03 -4.02
N SER A 333 -8.00 16.87 -3.93
CA SER A 333 -9.37 16.70 -3.42
C SER A 333 -9.39 16.61 -1.91
#